data_AF-A0A649WI25-F1
#
_entry.id   AF-A0A649WI25-F1
#
_cell.length_a   1.000
_cell.length_b   1.000
_cell.length_c   1.000
_cell.angle_alpha   90.00
_cell.angle_beta   90.00
_cell.angle_gamma   90.00
#
_symmetry.space_group_name_H-M   'P 1'
#
loop_
_entity.id
_entity.type
_entity.pdbx_description
1 polymer ?
#
loop_
_entity_poly.entity_id
_entity_poly.type
_entity_poly.pdbx_seq_one_letter_code
_entity_poly.pdbx_strand_id
1 'polypeptide(L)'
;MNKNNIINLEYLTTRDITFLIDIDKGINVDKTGKCYYFKCFLINTDEICNFINNLEDNEIYLINPLISKNCRHWDPYLTLSRQFLVSNLSNPYVISNYLNNQLIQLEKDFNFEIAEDNYYIQNGLFCFLLF
;
A
#
# COMPACT_ATOMS: atom_id res chain seq x y z
N MET A 1 1.86 16.56 30.87
CA MET A 1 2.95 16.43 29.87
C MET A 1 2.55 15.37 28.88
N ASN A 2 2.02 15.75 27.71
CA ASN A 2 1.82 14.81 26.61
C ASN A 2 3.20 14.49 26.04
N LYS A 3 3.64 13.23 26.15
CA LYS A 3 4.66 12.71 25.24
C LYS A 3 4.01 12.72 23.88
N ASN A 4 4.36 13.68 23.03
CA ASN A 4 4.01 13.62 21.62
C ASN A 4 4.67 12.35 21.07
N ASN A 5 3.89 11.31 20.83
CA ASN A 5 4.35 10.11 20.14
C ASN A 5 4.56 10.50 18.68
N ILE A 6 5.73 11.07 18.39
CA ILE A 6 6.12 11.44 17.03
C ILE A 6 6.53 10.15 16.32
N ILE A 7 5.85 9.83 15.22
CA ILE A 7 6.26 8.76 14.32
C ILE A 7 7.53 9.23 13.61
N ASN A 8 8.62 8.46 13.70
CA ASN A 8 9.83 8.77 12.97
C ASN A 8 9.73 8.19 11.54
N LEU A 9 9.66 9.09 10.56
CA LEU A 9 9.56 8.81 9.13
C LEU A 9 10.69 7.92 8.60
N GLU A 10 11.90 8.01 9.16
CA GLU A 10 13.08 7.26 8.70
C GLU A 10 12.96 5.75 8.93
N TYR A 11 12.04 5.33 9.81
CA TYR A 11 11.80 3.91 10.10
C TYR A 11 10.52 3.37 9.45
N LEU A 12 9.70 4.22 8.84
CA LEU A 12 8.45 3.79 8.21
C LEU A 12 8.73 2.96 6.96
N THR A 13 8.41 1.67 7.05
CA THR A 13 8.46 0.76 5.90
C THR A 13 9.84 0.73 5.21
N THR A 14 10.92 0.88 6.00
CA THR A 14 12.30 0.82 5.48
C THR A 14 12.94 -0.57 5.61
N ARG A 15 12.57 -1.32 6.64
CA ARG A 15 13.01 -2.72 6.89
C ARG A 15 11.85 -3.71 6.82
N ASP A 16 10.75 -3.36 7.46
CA ASP A 16 9.51 -4.14 7.53
C ASP A 16 8.30 -3.23 7.32
N ILE A 17 7.19 -3.79 6.85
CA ILE A 17 5.93 -3.05 6.68
C ILE A 17 5.43 -2.52 8.02
N THR A 18 5.19 -1.21 8.11
CA THR A 18 4.61 -0.59 9.30
C THR A 18 3.08 -0.58 9.18
N PHE A 19 2.38 -1.45 9.89
CA PHE A 19 0.91 -1.49 9.82
C PHE A 19 0.26 -0.37 10.63
N LEU A 20 -0.90 0.08 10.18
CA LEU A 20 -1.68 1.07 10.94
C LEU A 20 -2.06 0.57 12.34
N ILE A 21 -2.29 -0.73 12.50
CA ILE A 21 -2.64 -1.33 13.79
C ILE A 21 -1.50 -1.30 14.82
N ASP A 22 -0.25 -1.17 14.34
CA ASP A 22 0.95 -1.14 15.19
C ASP A 22 1.23 0.26 15.74
N ILE A 23 0.52 1.27 15.25
CA ILE A 23 0.64 2.66 15.67
C ILE A 23 -0.18 2.88 16.95
N ASP A 24 0.40 3.57 17.92
CA ASP A 24 -0.28 3.92 19.17
C ASP A 24 -1.58 4.68 18.87
N LYS A 25 -2.71 4.21 19.44
CA LYS A 25 -4.04 4.83 19.30
C LYS A 25 -4.09 6.28 19.79
N GLY A 26 -3.10 6.71 20.58
CA GLY A 26 -2.93 8.10 21.00
C GLY A 26 -2.44 9.05 19.89
N ILE A 27 -2.00 8.53 18.75
CA ILE A 27 -1.61 9.33 17.59
C ILE A 27 -2.86 9.68 16.79
N ASN A 28 -3.14 10.98 16.70
CA ASN A 28 -4.27 11.48 15.93
C ASN A 28 -3.87 11.56 14.46
N VAL A 29 -4.51 10.76 13.62
CA VAL A 29 -4.28 10.68 12.17
C VAL A 29 -5.34 11.55 11.48
N ASP A 30 -4.91 12.51 10.66
CA ASP A 30 -5.81 13.46 10.01
C ASP A 30 -6.44 12.88 8.74
N LYS A 31 -7.57 12.19 8.95
CA LYS A 31 -8.36 11.55 7.90
C LYS A 31 -9.10 12.49 6.95
N THR A 32 -8.90 13.81 7.08
CA THR A 32 -9.55 14.80 6.21
C THR A 32 -8.81 15.01 4.88
N GLY A 33 -7.65 14.38 4.71
CA GLY A 33 -6.82 14.52 3.51
C GLY A 33 -7.43 13.92 2.23
N LYS A 34 -6.75 14.21 1.11
CA LYS A 34 -7.17 13.81 -0.24
C LYS A 34 -6.83 12.33 -0.48
N CYS A 35 -7.76 11.60 -1.07
CA CYS A 35 -7.53 10.22 -1.52
C CYS A 35 -7.06 10.19 -2.97
N TYR A 36 -6.01 9.42 -3.24
CA TYR A 36 -5.51 9.19 -4.60
C TYR A 36 -5.57 7.72 -4.96
N TYR A 37 -5.79 7.45 -6.24
CA TYR A 37 -5.69 6.12 -6.83
C TYR A 37 -4.39 6.03 -7.61
N PHE A 38 -3.46 5.23 -7.11
CA PHE A 38 -2.31 4.80 -7.89
C PHE A 38 -2.64 3.48 -8.58
N LYS A 39 -2.49 3.42 -9.90
CA LYS A 39 -2.74 2.23 -10.70
C LYS A 39 -1.42 1.57 -11.06
N CYS A 40 -1.24 0.34 -10.63
CA CYS A 40 -0.05 -0.46 -10.87
C CYS A 40 -0.49 -1.80 -11.48
N PHE A 41 -0.13 -2.08 -12.73
CA PHE A 41 -0.64 -3.26 -13.46
C PHE A 41 0.10 -4.55 -13.07
N LEU A 42 1.33 -4.41 -12.61
CA LEU A 42 2.19 -5.48 -12.13
C LEU A 42 2.92 -4.95 -10.90
N ILE A 43 3.00 -5.75 -9.84
CA ILE A 43 3.72 -5.38 -8.62
C ILE A 43 5.23 -5.40 -8.91
N ASN A 44 5.70 -4.31 -9.52
CA ASN A 44 7.10 -4.08 -9.84
C ASN A 44 7.67 -3.01 -8.92
N THR A 45 8.88 -3.26 -8.42
CA THR A 45 9.65 -2.32 -7.63
C THR A 45 9.83 -0.97 -8.31
N ASP A 46 9.98 -0.90 -9.64
CA ASP A 46 10.16 0.39 -10.34
C ASP A 46 8.92 1.29 -10.25
N GLU A 47 7.72 0.71 -10.44
CA GLU A 47 6.45 1.47 -10.32
C GLU A 47 6.23 1.93 -8.87
N ILE A 48 6.57 1.08 -7.91
CA ILE A 48 6.50 1.41 -6.48
C ILE A 48 7.53 2.48 -6.11
N CYS A 49 8.74 2.42 -6.66
CA CYS A 49 9.77 3.45 -6.47
C CYS A 49 9.29 4.79 -7.03
N ASN A 50 8.74 4.80 -8.25
CA ASN A 50 8.15 6.00 -8.83
C ASN A 50 7.01 6.55 -7.97
N PHE A 51 6.15 5.69 -7.44
CA PHE A 51 5.09 6.08 -6.51
C PHE A 51 5.66 6.76 -5.26
N ILE A 52 6.61 6.13 -4.57
CA ILE A 52 7.22 6.64 -3.33
C ILE A 52 7.92 7.98 -3.58
N ASN A 53 8.66 8.10 -4.68
CA ASN A 53 9.41 9.32 -5.00
C ASN A 53 8.52 10.52 -5.35
N ASN A 54 7.22 10.30 -5.62
CA ASN A 54 6.25 11.36 -5.87
C ASN A 54 5.43 11.74 -4.62
N LEU A 55 5.70 11.11 -3.47
CA LEU A 55 5.07 11.48 -2.21
C LEU A 55 5.69 12.78 -1.68
N GLU A 56 4.87 13.62 -1.04
CA GLU A 56 5.33 14.87 -0.43
C GLU A 56 6.34 14.59 0.71
N ASP A 57 7.34 15.46 0.82
CA ASP A 57 8.38 15.34 1.84
C ASP A 57 7.79 15.47 3.25
N ASN A 58 8.23 14.60 4.15
CA ASN A 58 7.82 14.55 5.56
C ASN A 58 6.35 14.21 5.81
N GLU A 59 5.62 13.76 4.80
CA GLU A 59 4.25 13.31 4.94
C GLU A 59 4.16 11.79 5.13
N ILE A 60 3.15 11.36 5.89
CA ILE A 60 2.83 9.95 6.12
C ILE A 60 1.55 9.62 5.37
N TYR A 61 1.57 8.44 4.78
CA TYR A 61 0.57 8.00 3.84
C TYR A 61 0.07 6.61 4.22
N LEU A 62 -1.23 6.47 4.43
CA LEU A 62 -1.86 5.18 4.67
C LEU A 62 -2.21 4.50 3.36
N ILE A 63 -1.51 3.40 3.09
CA ILE A 63 -1.72 2.48 1.98
C ILE A 63 -2.79 1.46 2.32
N ASN A 64 -3.82 1.37 1.48
CA ASN A 64 -4.74 0.24 1.48
C ASN A 64 -4.60 -0.49 0.13
N PRO A 65 -3.90 -1.64 0.08
CA PRO A 65 -3.66 -2.37 -1.16
C PRO A 65 -4.91 -3.16 -1.56
N LEU A 66 -5.43 -2.90 -2.77
CA LEU A 66 -6.54 -3.66 -3.34
C LEU A 66 -6.21 -4.25 -4.70
N ILE A 67 -7.00 -5.25 -5.09
CA ILE A 67 -7.08 -5.80 -6.44
C ILE A 67 -8.51 -5.63 -6.96
N SER A 68 -8.64 -5.11 -8.18
CA SER A 68 -9.93 -5.01 -8.88
C SER A 68 -9.74 -5.29 -10.36
N LYS A 69 -10.74 -5.93 -10.98
CA LYS A 69 -10.71 -6.34 -12.39
C LYS A 69 -10.73 -5.16 -13.38
N ASN A 70 -11.45 -4.09 -13.03
CA ASN A 70 -11.75 -2.99 -13.98
C ASN A 70 -11.13 -1.65 -13.57
N CYS A 71 -10.39 -1.61 -12.46
CA CYS A 71 -9.77 -0.40 -11.94
C CYS A 71 -10.77 0.73 -11.64
N ARG A 72 -11.99 0.39 -11.23
CA ARG A 72 -13.05 1.33 -10.89
C ARG A 72 -13.34 1.24 -9.41
N HIS A 73 -13.39 2.38 -8.72
CA HIS A 73 -13.58 2.42 -7.28
C HIS A 73 -14.97 1.98 -6.81
N TRP A 74 -15.96 1.99 -7.70
CA TRP A 74 -17.30 1.49 -7.44
C TRP A 74 -17.49 0.02 -7.84
N ASP A 75 -16.50 -0.60 -8.49
CA ASP A 75 -16.56 -2.01 -8.85
C ASP A 75 -16.11 -2.87 -7.66
N PRO A 76 -16.53 -4.14 -7.60
CA PRO A 76 -16.03 -5.08 -6.59
C PRO A 76 -14.50 -5.12 -6.59
N TYR A 77 -13.94 -5.12 -5.39
CA TYR A 77 -12.51 -5.22 -5.15
C TYR A 77 -12.24 -6.24 -4.05
N LEU A 78 -11.04 -6.81 -4.06
CA LEU A 78 -10.49 -7.62 -2.99
C LEU A 78 -9.40 -6.82 -2.29
N THR A 79 -9.48 -6.75 -0.97
CA THR A 79 -8.38 -6.20 -0.17
C THR A 79 -7.23 -7.20 -0.19
N LEU A 80 -6.09 -6.78 -0.70
CA LEU A 80 -4.90 -7.63 -0.83
C LEU A 80 -4.23 -7.83 0.53
N SER A 81 -4.24 -6.80 1.37
CA SER A 81 -3.59 -6.88 2.68
C SER A 81 -4.10 -5.83 3.68
N ARG A 82 -3.61 -5.92 4.92
CA ARG A 82 -3.88 -4.90 5.94
C ARG A 82 -3.31 -3.55 5.52
N GLN A 83 -3.96 -2.47 5.95
CA GLN A 83 -3.48 -1.12 5.68
C GLN A 83 -2.14 -0.86 6.38
N PHE A 84 -1.22 -0.22 5.68
CA PHE A 84 0.13 0.07 6.16
C PHE A 84 0.59 1.47 5.79
N LEU A 85 1.60 1.97 6.47
CA LEU A 85 2.07 3.34 6.35
C LEU A 85 3.32 3.42 5.48
N VAL A 86 3.40 4.47 4.68
CA VAL A 86 4.58 4.79 3.87
C VAL A 86 4.90 6.28 3.97
N SER A 87 6.10 6.64 3.59
CA SER A 87 6.56 8.01 3.34
C SER A 87 7.43 8.00 2.08
N ASN A 88 7.87 9.18 1.64
CA ASN A 88 8.89 9.31 0.59
C ASN A 88 10.25 8.64 0.94
N LEU A 89 10.46 8.26 2.20
CA LEU A 89 11.66 7.55 2.68
C LEU A 89 11.48 6.03 2.76
N SER A 90 10.28 5.50 2.49
CA SER A 90 10.02 4.06 2.55
C SER A 90 10.80 3.29 1.49
N ASN A 91 11.13 2.04 1.78
CA ASN A 91 11.91 1.20 0.88
C ASN A 91 11.00 0.51 -0.14
N PRO A 92 11.11 0.81 -1.45
CA PRO A 92 10.25 0.21 -2.48
C PRO A 92 10.39 -1.31 -2.58
N TYR A 93 11.57 -1.87 -2.27
CA TYR A 93 11.78 -3.32 -2.28
C TYR A 93 11.03 -4.03 -1.16
N VAL A 94 10.94 -3.41 0.02
CA VAL A 94 10.18 -3.97 1.15
C VAL A 94 8.70 -4.03 0.80
N ILE A 95 8.19 -2.95 0.20
CA ILE A 95 6.79 -2.87 -0.25
C ILE A 95 6.51 -3.87 -1.37
N SER A 96 7.34 -3.91 -2.42
CA SER A 96 7.12 -4.80 -3.56
C SER A 96 7.17 -6.27 -3.15
N ASN A 97 8.15 -6.65 -2.33
CA ASN A 97 8.26 -8.01 -1.81
C ASN A 97 7.04 -8.39 -0.95
N TYR A 98 6.60 -7.49 -0.06
CA TYR A 98 5.43 -7.73 0.76
C TYR A 98 4.17 -7.94 -0.09
N LEU A 99 3.89 -7.04 -1.04
CA LEU A 99 2.68 -7.10 -1.85
C LEU A 99 2.67 -8.32 -2.77
N ASN A 100 3.82 -8.72 -3.33
CA ASN A 100 3.95 -9.97 -4.07
C ASN A 100 3.64 -11.20 -3.20
N ASN A 101 4.14 -11.22 -1.96
CA ASN A 101 3.82 -12.31 -1.03
C ASN A 101 2.34 -12.36 -0.67
N GLN A 102 1.68 -11.21 -0.50
CA GLN A 102 0.23 -11.15 -0.28
C GLN A 102 -0.56 -11.64 -1.50
N LEU A 103 -0.08 -11.32 -2.71
CA LEU A 103 -0.69 -11.79 -3.96
C LEU A 103 -0.65 -13.31 -4.07
N ILE A 104 0.53 -13.89 -3.83
CA ILE A 104 0.72 -15.35 -3.82
C ILE A 104 -0.16 -16.03 -2.76
N GLN A 105 -0.32 -15.39 -1.59
CA GLN A 105 -1.20 -15.93 -0.56
C GLN A 105 -2.68 -15.88 -0.98
N LEU A 106 -3.11 -14.78 -1.61
CA LEU A 106 -4.47 -14.63 -2.12
C LEU A 106 -4.81 -15.68 -3.18
N GLU A 107 -3.90 -15.93 -4.13
CA GLU A 107 -4.05 -16.98 -5.15
C GLU A 107 -4.30 -18.35 -4.52
N LYS A 108 -3.53 -18.67 -3.47
CA LYS A 108 -3.68 -19.93 -2.72
C LYS A 108 -5.01 -20.00 -1.97
N ASP A 109 -5.40 -18.91 -1.31
CA ASP A 109 -6.60 -18.87 -0.48
C ASP A 109 -7.88 -19.00 -1.31
N PHE A 110 -7.88 -18.47 -2.53
CA PHE A 110 -9.04 -18.47 -3.42
C PHE A 110 -8.93 -19.49 -4.56
N ASN A 111 -7.83 -20.24 -4.63
CA ASN A 111 -7.57 -21.27 -5.63
C ASN A 111 -7.79 -20.76 -7.07
N PHE A 112 -7.31 -19.56 -7.38
CA PHE A 112 -7.25 -19.04 -8.75
C PHE A 112 -5.81 -18.79 -9.15
N GLU A 113 -5.47 -19.11 -10.39
CA GLU A 113 -4.20 -18.71 -10.99
C GLU A 113 -4.38 -17.32 -11.61
N ILE A 114 -3.57 -16.36 -11.18
CA ILE A 114 -3.36 -15.16 -11.98
C ILE A 114 -2.45 -15.59 -13.13
N ALA A 115 -3.05 -16.09 -14.21
CA ALA A 115 -2.31 -16.64 -15.33
C ALA A 115 -1.30 -15.62 -15.89
N GLU A 116 -0.02 -16.03 -15.96
CA GLU A 116 1.10 -15.22 -16.48
C GLU A 116 0.86 -14.71 -17.91
N ASP A 117 0.05 -15.42 -18.69
CA ASP A 117 -0.25 -15.11 -20.10
C ASP A 117 -1.52 -14.25 -20.31
N ASN A 118 -2.27 -13.94 -19.25
CA ASN A 118 -3.47 -13.11 -19.35
C ASN A 118 -3.22 -11.70 -18.83
N TYR A 119 -2.78 -10.84 -19.75
CA TYR A 119 -3.03 -9.39 -19.79
C TYR A 119 -4.48 -8.95 -19.47
N TYR A 120 -5.40 -9.89 -19.24
CA TYR A 120 -6.83 -9.73 -19.06
C TYR A 120 -7.33 -9.79 -17.61
N ILE A 121 -6.48 -10.15 -16.64
CA ILE A 121 -6.71 -9.65 -15.29
C ILE A 121 -5.86 -8.40 -15.16
N GLN A 122 -6.44 -7.26 -15.56
CA GLN A 122 -5.94 -5.92 -15.25
C GLN A 122 -5.97 -5.75 -13.73
N ASN A 123 -5.10 -6.47 -13.02
CA ASN A 123 -4.92 -6.38 -11.59
C ASN A 123 -4.20 -5.07 -11.34
N GLY A 124 -4.98 -3.99 -11.22
CA GLY A 124 -4.49 -2.80 -10.56
C GLY A 124 -4.20 -3.17 -9.12
N LEU A 125 -2.94 -3.12 -8.72
CA LEU A 125 -2.58 -2.88 -7.33
C LEU A 125 -2.95 -1.42 -7.06
N PHE A 126 -3.97 -1.21 -6.22
CA PHE A 126 -4.40 0.12 -5.81
C PHE A 126 -3.82 0.43 -4.46
N CYS A 127 -2.99 1.47 -4.36
CA CYS A 127 -2.76 2.15 -3.10
C CYS A 127 -3.90 3.15 -2.90
N PHE A 128 -4.73 3.01 -1.87
CA PHE A 128 -5.31 4.23 -1.30
C PHE A 128 -4.21 4.97 -0.60
N LEU A 129 -4.23 6.30 -0.69
CA LEU A 129 -3.51 7.18 0.21
C LEU A 129 -4.57 7.80 1.10
N LEU A 130 -4.59 7.43 2.37
CA LEU A 130 -5.36 8.12 3.40
C LEU A 130 -4.35 8.90 4.26
N PHE A 131 -4.57 10.20 4.43
CA PHE A 131 -3.87 10.97 5.44
C PHE A 131 -4.51 10.74 6.81
#